data_AF-A0A960B9K2-F1
#
_entry.id   AF-A0A960B9K2-F1
#
_cell.length_a   1.000
_cell.length_b   1.000
_cell.length_c   1.000
_cell.angle_alpha   90.00
_cell.angle_beta   90.00
_cell.angle_gamma   90.00
#
_symmetry.space_group_name_H-M   'P 1'
#
loop_
_entity.id
_entity.type
_entity.pdbx_description
1 polymer ?
#
loop_
_entity_poly.entity_id
_entity_poly.type
_entity_poly.pdbx_seq_one_letter_code
_entity_poly.pdbx_strand_id
1 'polypeptide(L)'
;MAVVYSDYTRDRVGMFLGLTGAQLGILVVAAVPVLWAVQSQRWGLFAGSALCWAVLLVLVVVPVRGRSATGWLLAALAHAVGVVLRWSRWRSRAATGHTEDLGVPDLPGVLAGIRVHDGPPSGPTNTRFALIQDRASRVWAATAAISHPGLALADGSERDSQGRGLAGLLNACARTELVSEVQFLIRSVPDDGAEREQWLAAHQSPTAPELARLVNTQMAATLTLAGVRTEAFCTIVVPETRLGREAREFGRGIDARARAMAMLMAEVETHLRA
;
A
#
# COMPACT_ATOMS: atom_id res chain seq x y z
N MET A 1 -6.98 -3.11 16.06
CA MET A 1 -7.91 -2.18 15.39
C MET A 1 -7.03 -1.18 14.64
N ALA A 2 -6.74 -1.42 13.36
CA ALA A 2 -5.90 -0.51 12.57
C ALA A 2 -6.77 0.66 12.10
N VAL A 3 -6.50 1.86 12.61
CA VAL A 3 -7.13 3.08 12.10
C VAL A 3 -6.51 3.34 10.73
N VAL A 4 -7.25 2.97 9.68
CA VAL A 4 -6.87 3.31 8.30
C VAL A 4 -7.32 4.74 8.08
N TYR A 5 -6.37 5.68 8.02
CA TYR A 5 -6.63 7.04 7.54
C TYR A 5 -6.85 6.98 6.03
N SER A 6 -8.06 6.63 5.59
CA SER A 6 -8.45 6.55 4.18
C SER A 6 -8.99 7.86 3.60
N ASP A 7 -8.94 8.96 4.34
CA ASP A 7 -9.64 10.21 3.97
C ASP A 7 -9.00 11.00 2.82
N TYR A 8 -7.82 10.59 2.35
CA TYR A 8 -7.21 11.17 1.16
C TYR A 8 -7.51 10.38 -0.12
N THR A 9 -8.77 9.97 -0.32
CA THR A 9 -9.23 9.62 -1.67
C THR A 9 -9.40 10.90 -2.47
N ARG A 10 -8.73 10.99 -3.62
CA ARG A 10 -8.88 12.10 -4.58
C ARG A 10 -10.37 12.33 -4.83
N ASP A 11 -10.86 13.53 -4.53
CA ASP A 11 -12.27 13.87 -4.69
C ASP A 11 -12.66 13.66 -6.16
N ARG A 12 -13.59 12.73 -6.41
CA ARG A 12 -14.08 12.49 -7.76
C ARG A 12 -15.12 13.56 -8.03
N VAL A 13 -14.70 14.63 -8.70
CA VAL A 13 -15.58 15.72 -9.13
C VAL A 13 -16.74 15.13 -9.93
N GLY A 14 -17.90 15.03 -9.28
CA GLY A 14 -19.15 14.68 -9.94
C GLY A 14 -19.56 15.81 -10.89
N MET A 15 -20.25 15.45 -11.97
CA MET A 15 -20.70 16.41 -12.99
C MET A 15 -21.78 17.36 -12.43
N PHE A 16 -22.60 16.90 -11.47
CA PHE A 16 -23.66 17.68 -10.84
C PHE A 16 -23.94 17.15 -9.42
N LEU A 17 -23.84 18.00 -8.39
CA LEU A 17 -24.05 17.63 -6.97
C LEU A 17 -23.27 16.39 -6.48
N GLY A 18 -22.09 16.13 -7.05
CA GLY A 18 -21.29 14.93 -6.73
C GLY A 18 -21.73 13.65 -7.45
N LEU A 19 -22.77 13.69 -8.29
CA LEU A 19 -23.21 12.55 -9.11
C LEU A 19 -22.43 12.46 -10.43
N THR A 20 -22.13 11.23 -10.82
CA THR A 20 -21.60 10.91 -12.15
C THR A 20 -22.71 11.01 -13.21
N GLY A 21 -22.35 11.32 -14.47
CA GLY A 21 -23.32 11.41 -15.56
C GLY A 21 -24.16 10.13 -15.75
N ALA A 22 -23.58 8.95 -15.48
CA ALA A 22 -24.31 7.69 -15.51
C ALA A 22 -25.36 7.58 -14.39
N GLN A 23 -25.06 8.03 -13.17
CA GLN A 23 -26.03 8.06 -12.07
C GLN A 23 -27.20 8.98 -12.38
N LEU A 24 -26.92 10.15 -12.95
CA LEU A 24 -27.93 11.10 -13.43
C LEU A 24 -28.84 10.46 -14.49
N GLY A 25 -28.25 9.80 -15.50
CA GLY A 25 -29.00 9.10 -16.53
C GLY A 25 -29.94 8.04 -15.97
N ILE A 26 -29.47 7.24 -15.02
CA ILE A 26 -30.30 6.23 -14.33
C ILE A 26 -31.48 6.88 -13.61
N LEU A 27 -31.26 7.96 -12.87
CA LEU A 27 -32.33 8.64 -12.13
C LEU A 27 -33.38 9.27 -13.06
N VAL A 28 -32.94 9.84 -14.19
CA VAL A 28 -33.84 10.43 -15.19
C VAL A 28 -34.70 9.35 -15.85
N VAL A 29 -34.08 8.24 -16.29
CA VAL A 29 -34.82 7.12 -16.90
C VAL A 29 -35.80 6.50 -15.90
N ALA A 30 -35.37 6.34 -14.64
CA ALA A 30 -36.23 5.82 -13.58
C ALA A 30 -37.40 6.75 -13.22
N ALA A 31 -37.35 8.05 -13.55
CA ALA A 31 -38.45 8.99 -13.32
C ALA A 31 -39.57 8.89 -14.38
N VAL A 32 -39.29 8.33 -15.56
CA VAL A 32 -40.25 8.24 -16.68
C VAL A 32 -41.57 7.53 -16.29
N PRO A 33 -41.56 6.39 -15.58
CA PRO A 33 -42.80 5.74 -15.15
C PRO A 33 -43.62 6.59 -14.17
N VAL A 34 -42.96 7.39 -13.32
CA VAL A 34 -43.63 8.29 -12.38
C VAL A 34 -44.37 9.38 -13.15
N LEU A 35 -43.69 10.01 -14.12
CA LEU A 35 -44.28 11.03 -14.98
C LEU A 35 -45.46 10.47 -15.81
N TRP A 36 -45.31 9.26 -16.33
CA TRP A 36 -46.38 8.59 -17.09
C TRP A 36 -47.59 8.23 -16.23
N ALA A 37 -47.36 7.82 -14.97
CA ALA A 37 -48.44 7.52 -14.03
C ALA A 37 -49.24 8.79 -13.64
N VAL A 38 -48.56 9.94 -13.50
CA VAL A 38 -49.21 11.25 -13.31
C VAL A 38 -50.03 11.63 -14.55
N GLN A 39 -49.45 11.49 -15.75
CA GLN A 39 -50.15 11.79 -17.00
C GLN A 39 -51.42 10.94 -17.17
N SER A 40 -51.38 9.67 -16.78
CA SER A 40 -52.49 8.73 -16.92
C SER A 40 -53.54 8.83 -15.80
N GLN A 41 -53.39 9.77 -14.85
CA GLN A 41 -54.22 9.94 -13.65
C GLN A 41 -54.38 8.66 -12.80
N ARG A 42 -53.39 7.76 -12.84
CA ARG A 42 -53.40 6.50 -12.10
C ARG A 42 -52.67 6.68 -10.76
N TRP A 43 -53.35 7.27 -9.79
CA TRP A 43 -52.78 7.63 -8.49
C TRP A 43 -52.14 6.46 -7.72
N GLY A 44 -52.66 5.24 -7.84
CA GLY A 44 -52.05 4.05 -7.23
C GLY A 44 -50.70 3.67 -7.84
N LEU A 45 -50.58 3.73 -9.17
CA LEU A 45 -49.30 3.48 -9.86
C LEU A 45 -48.32 4.62 -9.62
N PHE A 46 -48.80 5.86 -9.48
CA PHE A 46 -47.96 7.00 -9.11
C PHE A 46 -47.33 6.79 -7.74
N ALA A 47 -48.12 6.46 -6.71
CA ALA A 47 -47.59 6.26 -5.36
C ALA A 47 -46.52 5.15 -5.32
N GLY A 48 -46.77 4.00 -5.97
CA GLY A 48 -45.82 2.89 -6.03
C GLY A 48 -44.55 3.22 -6.80
N SER A 49 -44.68 3.84 -7.98
CA SER A 49 -43.52 4.22 -8.81
C SER A 49 -42.70 5.35 -8.17
N ALA A 50 -43.35 6.33 -7.54
CA ALA A 50 -42.68 7.41 -6.83
C ALA A 50 -41.90 6.90 -5.61
N LEU A 51 -42.46 5.96 -4.84
CA LEU A 51 -41.76 5.32 -3.73
C LEU A 51 -40.53 4.53 -4.22
N CYS A 52 -40.69 3.75 -5.30
CA CYS A 52 -39.60 3.00 -5.91
C CYS A 52 -38.47 3.94 -6.40
N TRP A 53 -38.84 5.05 -7.04
CA TRP A 53 -37.90 6.06 -7.49
C TRP A 53 -37.16 6.73 -6.33
N ALA A 54 -37.86 7.07 -5.23
CA ALA A 54 -37.26 7.65 -4.04
C ALA A 54 -36.23 6.71 -3.39
N VAL A 55 -36.54 5.41 -3.29
CA VAL A 55 -35.59 4.40 -2.80
C VAL A 55 -34.36 4.32 -3.70
N LEU A 56 -34.56 4.34 -5.01
CA LEU A 56 -33.47 4.29 -5.99
C LEU A 56 -32.61 5.56 -5.93
N LEU A 57 -33.21 6.71 -5.70
CA LEU A 57 -32.51 7.97 -5.45
C LEU A 57 -31.63 7.87 -4.20
N VAL A 58 -32.15 7.40 -3.08
CA VAL A 58 -31.38 7.20 -1.84
C VAL A 58 -30.20 6.25 -2.09
N LEU A 59 -30.44 5.14 -2.80
CA LEU A 59 -29.42 4.13 -3.11
C LEU A 59 -28.29 4.69 -4.00
N VAL A 60 -28.63 5.59 -4.93
CA VAL A 60 -27.68 6.19 -5.88
C VAL A 60 -26.91 7.36 -5.25
N VAL A 61 -27.60 8.20 -4.48
CA VAL A 61 -27.09 9.47 -3.93
C VAL A 61 -26.33 9.26 -2.64
N VAL A 62 -26.81 8.39 -1.73
CA VAL A 62 -26.16 8.23 -0.41
C VAL A 62 -24.92 7.33 -0.55
N PRO A 63 -23.71 7.88 -0.36
CA PRO A 63 -22.50 7.08 -0.41
C PRO A 63 -22.41 6.24 0.87
N VAL A 64 -22.25 4.93 0.72
CA VAL A 64 -21.90 4.03 1.82
C VAL A 64 -20.38 3.97 1.88
N ARG A 65 -19.77 4.54 2.93
CA ARG A 65 -18.30 4.64 3.10
C ARG A 65 -17.58 5.22 1.86
N GLY A 66 -18.10 6.31 1.31
CA GLY A 66 -17.49 7.01 0.17
C GLY A 66 -17.70 6.37 -1.21
N ARG A 67 -18.50 5.30 -1.32
CA ARG A 67 -18.87 4.67 -2.60
C ARG A 67 -20.39 4.57 -2.71
N SER A 68 -20.94 4.83 -3.90
CA SER A 68 -22.39 4.66 -4.14
C SER A 68 -22.82 3.22 -3.90
N ALA A 69 -24.08 3.00 -3.49
CA ALA A 69 -24.55 1.64 -3.23
C ALA A 69 -24.66 0.80 -4.52
N THR A 70 -24.85 1.42 -5.69
CA THR A 70 -24.70 0.75 -7.00
C THR A 70 -23.27 0.30 -7.25
N GLY A 71 -22.28 1.11 -6.84
CA GLY A 71 -20.87 0.74 -6.90
C GLY A 71 -20.53 -0.44 -5.98
N TRP A 72 -21.17 -0.52 -4.81
CA TRP A 72 -21.09 -1.67 -3.92
C TRP A 72 -21.75 -2.91 -4.51
N LEU A 73 -22.94 -2.78 -5.10
CA LEU A 73 -23.65 -3.88 -5.73
C LEU A 73 -22.81 -4.53 -6.85
N LEU A 74 -22.25 -3.71 -7.75
CA LEU A 74 -21.39 -4.19 -8.84
C LEU A 74 -20.12 -4.85 -8.30
N ALA A 75 -19.49 -4.27 -7.27
CA ALA A 75 -18.31 -4.86 -6.64
C ALA A 75 -18.63 -6.21 -5.97
N ALA A 76 -19.76 -6.29 -5.27
CA ALA A 76 -20.23 -7.51 -4.63
C ALA A 76 -20.57 -8.59 -5.67
N LEU A 77 -21.24 -8.23 -6.76
CA LEU A 77 -21.54 -9.14 -7.87
C LEU A 77 -20.27 -9.66 -8.53
N ALA A 78 -19.32 -8.77 -8.86
CA ALA A 78 -18.03 -9.16 -9.43
C ALA A 78 -17.25 -10.07 -8.47
N HIS A 79 -17.28 -9.79 -7.17
CA HIS A 79 -16.67 -10.64 -6.16
C HIS A 79 -17.36 -12.02 -6.08
N ALA A 80 -18.70 -12.07 -6.06
CA ALA A 80 -19.46 -13.31 -6.04
C ALA A 80 -19.16 -14.18 -7.27
N VAL A 81 -19.14 -13.57 -8.47
CA VAL A 81 -18.73 -14.23 -9.72
C VAL A 81 -17.29 -14.74 -9.59
N GLY A 82 -16.36 -13.94 -9.08
CA GLY A 82 -14.97 -14.35 -8.86
C GLY A 82 -14.80 -15.51 -7.86
N VAL A 83 -15.65 -15.58 -6.83
CA VAL A 83 -15.68 -16.70 -5.89
C VAL A 83 -16.24 -17.96 -6.55
N VAL A 84 -17.36 -17.86 -7.26
CA VAL A 84 -18.02 -18.98 -7.95
C VAL A 84 -17.10 -19.57 -9.02
N LEU A 85 -16.46 -18.71 -9.83
CA LEU A 85 -15.51 -19.10 -10.87
C LEU A 85 -14.11 -19.44 -10.32
N ARG A 86 -13.92 -19.34 -8.99
CA ARG A 86 -12.64 -19.57 -8.28
C ARG A 86 -11.47 -18.69 -8.75
N TRP A 87 -11.75 -17.59 -9.43
CA TRP A 87 -10.75 -16.61 -9.88
C TRP A 87 -10.07 -15.87 -8.73
N SER A 88 -10.68 -15.86 -7.54
CA SER A 88 -10.10 -15.24 -6.33
C SER A 88 -9.05 -16.10 -5.63
N ARG A 89 -8.91 -17.38 -6.02
CA ARG A 89 -7.92 -18.28 -5.43
C ARG A 89 -6.63 -18.21 -6.20
N TRP A 90 -5.59 -17.72 -5.53
CA TRP A 90 -4.23 -17.78 -6.03
C TRP A 90 -3.37 -18.65 -5.10
N ARG A 91 -2.44 -19.37 -5.69
CA ARG A 91 -1.44 -20.18 -4.98
C ARG A 91 -0.11 -19.96 -5.66
N SER A 92 0.93 -19.66 -4.89
CA SER A 92 2.26 -19.46 -5.45
C SER A 92 2.83 -20.76 -6.00
N ARG A 93 3.62 -20.68 -7.07
CA ARG A 93 4.46 -21.73 -7.62
C ARG A 93 5.36 -22.32 -6.54
N ALA A 94 5.96 -21.49 -5.69
CA ALA A 94 6.75 -21.92 -4.53
C ALA A 94 5.96 -22.84 -3.58
N ALA A 95 4.71 -22.50 -3.26
CA ALA A 95 3.84 -23.33 -2.41
C ALA A 95 3.31 -24.61 -3.10
N THR A 96 3.61 -24.79 -4.39
CA THR A 96 3.29 -26.01 -5.14
C THR A 96 4.54 -26.81 -5.51
N GLY A 97 5.75 -26.33 -5.20
CA GLY A 97 7.01 -26.97 -5.56
C GLY A 97 7.44 -26.81 -7.03
N HIS A 98 6.78 -25.95 -7.80
CA HIS A 98 7.03 -25.77 -9.25
C HIS A 98 7.83 -24.48 -9.55
N THR A 99 8.82 -24.14 -8.73
CA THR A 99 9.63 -22.94 -8.98
C THR A 99 10.80 -23.29 -9.89
N GLU A 100 10.67 -22.98 -11.18
CA GLU A 100 11.74 -23.17 -12.17
C GLU A 100 12.80 -22.05 -12.12
N ASP A 101 12.36 -20.81 -11.86
CA ASP A 101 13.20 -19.63 -11.82
C ASP A 101 12.88 -18.78 -10.57
N LEU A 102 13.86 -18.65 -9.68
CA LEU A 102 13.77 -17.88 -8.44
C LEU A 102 13.84 -16.36 -8.68
N GLY A 103 14.34 -15.93 -9.84
CA GLY A 103 14.47 -14.52 -10.20
C GLY A 103 13.16 -13.87 -10.67
N VAL A 104 12.13 -14.66 -10.97
CA VAL A 104 10.84 -14.14 -11.43
C VAL A 104 9.84 -14.07 -10.28
N PRO A 105 9.39 -12.88 -9.87
CA PRO A 105 8.43 -12.76 -8.78
C PRO A 105 7.11 -13.45 -9.16
N ASP A 106 6.70 -14.41 -8.34
CA ASP A 106 5.46 -15.12 -8.53
C ASP A 106 4.35 -14.44 -7.74
N LEU A 107 3.61 -13.57 -8.43
CA LEU A 107 2.62 -12.67 -7.83
C LEU A 107 1.23 -12.85 -8.45
N PRO A 108 0.14 -12.67 -7.68
CA PRO A 108 -1.23 -12.90 -8.14
C PRO A 108 -1.74 -11.82 -9.10
N GLY A 109 -2.49 -12.25 -10.11
CA GLY A 109 -3.39 -11.39 -10.90
C GLY A 109 -2.72 -10.12 -11.42
N VAL A 110 -3.23 -8.96 -11.01
CA VAL A 110 -2.70 -7.64 -11.43
C VAL A 110 -1.25 -7.40 -11.02
N LEU A 111 -0.76 -8.09 -9.98
CA LEU A 111 0.61 -7.98 -9.50
C LEU A 111 1.60 -8.81 -10.33
N ALA A 112 1.13 -9.70 -11.21
CA ALA A 112 2.00 -10.48 -12.10
C ALA A 112 2.81 -9.61 -13.08
N GLY A 113 2.39 -8.35 -13.28
CA GLY A 113 3.11 -7.34 -14.06
C GLY A 113 4.31 -6.72 -13.35
N ILE A 114 4.48 -6.98 -12.04
CA ILE A 114 5.60 -6.46 -11.27
C ILE A 114 6.89 -7.19 -11.66
N ARG A 115 7.97 -6.43 -11.78
CA ARG A 115 9.33 -6.93 -12.01
C ARG A 115 10.26 -6.25 -11.02
N VAL A 116 11.21 -7.02 -10.48
CA VAL A 116 12.27 -6.48 -9.64
C VAL A 116 13.55 -6.48 -10.47
N HIS A 117 14.22 -5.34 -10.50
CA HIS A 117 15.48 -5.14 -11.21
C HIS A 117 16.57 -4.81 -10.20
N ASP A 118 17.79 -5.22 -10.49
CA ASP A 118 18.94 -4.77 -9.70
C ASP A 118 19.39 -3.39 -10.16
N GLY A 119 19.46 -2.45 -9.23
CA GLY A 119 20.07 -1.15 -9.46
C GLY A 119 21.59 -1.24 -9.64
N PRO A 120 22.22 -0.19 -10.20
CA PRO A 120 23.67 -0.09 -10.21
C PRO A 120 24.18 -0.10 -8.76
N PRO A 121 25.38 -0.63 -8.52
CA PRO A 121 25.88 -0.71 -7.17
C PRO A 121 26.24 0.69 -6.67
N SER A 122 25.92 0.95 -5.40
CA SER A 122 25.95 2.27 -4.79
C SER A 122 26.67 2.24 -3.44
N GLY A 123 27.26 3.37 -3.05
CA GLY A 123 27.91 3.54 -1.75
C GLY A 123 29.24 2.80 -1.58
N PRO A 124 29.89 2.91 -0.41
CA PRO A 124 31.21 2.35 -0.15
C PRO A 124 31.24 0.82 -0.11
N THR A 125 30.10 0.19 0.19
CA THR A 125 29.93 -1.27 0.23
C THR A 125 29.50 -1.87 -1.11
N ASN A 126 29.36 -1.04 -2.17
CA ASN A 126 28.96 -1.45 -3.51
C ASN A 126 27.66 -2.28 -3.52
N THR A 127 26.74 -1.95 -2.61
CA THR A 127 25.47 -2.67 -2.47
C THR A 127 24.52 -2.28 -3.59
N ARG A 128 23.82 -3.27 -4.13
CA ARG A 128 22.76 -3.05 -5.11
C ARG A 128 21.44 -2.89 -4.39
N PHE A 129 20.61 -1.97 -4.86
CA PHE A 129 19.24 -1.82 -4.38
C PHE A 129 18.27 -2.47 -5.36
N ALA A 130 17.17 -3.01 -4.83
CA ALA A 130 16.10 -3.57 -5.64
C ALA A 130 15.20 -2.44 -6.16
N LEU A 131 15.03 -2.39 -7.47
CA LEU A 131 14.16 -1.45 -8.17
C LEU A 131 12.90 -2.18 -8.65
N ILE A 132 11.75 -1.78 -8.11
CA ILE A 132 10.47 -2.43 -8.39
C ILE A 132 9.79 -1.68 -9.53
N GLN A 133 9.47 -2.37 -10.62
CA GLN A 133 8.72 -1.84 -11.75
C GLN A 133 7.32 -2.42 -11.75
N ASP A 134 6.30 -1.58 -11.61
CA ASP A 134 4.91 -1.94 -11.90
C ASP A 134 4.55 -1.47 -13.32
N ARG A 135 4.46 -2.44 -14.23
CA ARG A 135 4.10 -2.18 -15.63
C ARG A 135 2.62 -1.84 -15.82
N ALA A 136 1.74 -2.36 -14.96
CA ALA A 136 0.30 -2.13 -15.06
C ALA A 136 -0.03 -0.70 -14.65
N SER A 137 0.51 -0.24 -13.53
CA SER A 137 0.30 1.13 -13.04
C SER A 137 1.28 2.16 -13.63
N ARG A 138 2.27 1.70 -14.42
CA ARG A 138 3.31 2.54 -15.04
C ARG A 138 4.08 3.36 -14.00
N VAL A 139 4.47 2.72 -12.91
CA VAL A 139 5.26 3.34 -11.84
C VAL A 139 6.51 2.53 -11.53
N TRP A 140 7.48 3.21 -10.94
CA TRP A 140 8.68 2.62 -10.37
C TRP A 140 8.72 2.92 -8.88
N ALA A 141 9.17 1.95 -8.11
CA ALA A 141 9.28 2.07 -6.67
C ALA A 141 10.64 1.58 -6.18
N ALA A 142 11.13 2.21 -5.13
CA ALA A 142 12.30 1.76 -4.39
C ALA A 142 11.94 1.71 -2.91
N THR A 143 12.30 0.61 -2.26
CA THR A 143 11.99 0.35 -0.85
C THR A 143 13.28 0.23 -0.05
N ALA A 144 13.35 0.92 1.08
CA ALA A 144 14.43 0.81 2.05
C ALA A 144 13.87 0.36 3.40
N ALA A 145 14.60 -0.51 4.09
CA ALA A 145 14.35 -0.77 5.50
C ALA A 145 14.78 0.47 6.30
N ILE A 146 13.95 0.85 7.28
CA ILE A 146 14.23 1.97 8.18
C ILE A 146 14.18 1.48 9.62
N SER A 147 15.03 2.07 10.46
CA SER A 147 15.02 1.84 11.91
C SER A 147 14.51 3.09 12.59
N HIS A 148 13.60 2.94 13.54
CA HIS A 148 13.02 4.05 14.30
C HIS A 148 12.98 3.68 15.79
N PRO A 149 13.41 4.58 16.70
CA PRO A 149 13.47 4.32 18.15
C PRO A 149 12.09 4.10 18.79
N GLY A 150 11.00 4.42 18.08
CA GLY A 150 9.63 4.27 18.56
C GLY A 150 9.12 5.53 19.27
N LEU A 151 7.80 5.59 19.46
CA LEU A 151 7.12 6.75 20.08
C LEU A 151 6.81 6.55 21.57
N ALA A 152 6.95 5.32 22.08
CA ALA A 152 6.47 4.94 23.40
C ALA A 152 7.18 5.68 24.54
N LEU A 153 8.49 5.90 24.40
CA LEU A 153 9.32 6.61 25.38
C LEU A 153 9.64 8.06 24.97
N ALA A 154 9.21 8.48 23.78
CA ALA A 154 9.48 9.82 23.26
C ALA A 154 8.65 10.87 23.99
N ASP A 155 9.29 11.95 24.43
CA ASP A 155 8.62 13.10 25.04
C ASP A 155 7.88 13.96 24.01
N GLY A 156 7.14 14.98 24.48
CA GLY A 156 6.37 15.85 23.59
C GLY A 156 7.24 16.59 22.57
N SER A 157 8.39 17.12 23.00
CA SER A 157 9.31 17.85 22.13
C SER A 157 9.96 16.96 21.07
N GLU A 158 10.26 15.71 21.42
CA GLU A 158 10.83 14.71 20.53
C GLU A 158 9.80 14.27 19.48
N ARG A 159 8.54 14.03 19.89
CA ARG A 159 7.45 13.74 18.95
C ARG A 159 7.21 14.90 17.99
N ASP A 160 7.24 16.14 18.48
CA ASP A 160 7.11 17.33 17.63
C ASP A 160 8.29 17.46 16.66
N SER A 161 9.50 17.13 17.11
CA SER A 161 10.70 17.11 16.27
C SER A 161 10.58 16.07 15.15
N GLN A 162 10.16 14.85 15.48
CA GLN A 162 9.91 13.79 14.51
C GLN A 162 8.79 14.15 13.52
N GLY A 163 7.73 14.80 14.00
CA GLY A 163 6.66 15.33 13.15
C GLY A 163 7.16 16.39 12.15
N ARG A 164 8.02 17.31 12.60
CA ARG A 164 8.70 18.28 11.71
C ARG A 164 9.64 17.60 10.72
N GLY A 165 10.40 16.59 11.16
CA GLY A 165 11.27 15.78 10.30
C GLY A 165 10.49 15.11 9.18
N LEU A 166 9.37 14.44 9.51
CA LEU A 166 8.48 13.83 8.51
C LEU A 166 7.91 14.87 7.54
N ALA A 167 7.45 16.03 8.05
CA ALA A 167 6.97 17.11 7.18
C ALA A 167 8.08 17.64 6.25
N GLY A 168 9.31 17.77 6.76
CA GLY A 168 10.50 18.15 6.00
C GLY A 168 10.80 17.17 4.87
N LEU A 169 10.79 15.86 5.18
CA LEU A 169 10.96 14.78 4.21
C LEU A 169 9.89 14.83 3.11
N LEU A 170 8.60 14.93 3.48
CA LEU A 170 7.51 14.99 2.51
C LEU A 170 7.62 16.24 1.62
N ASN A 171 8.03 17.38 2.20
CA ASN A 171 8.23 18.60 1.44
C ASN A 171 9.44 18.49 0.49
N ALA A 172 10.53 17.80 0.90
CA ALA A 172 11.64 17.49 0.01
C ALA A 172 11.21 16.60 -1.16
N CYS A 173 10.47 15.53 -0.89
CA CYS A 173 9.89 14.66 -1.92
C CYS A 173 9.02 15.46 -2.89
N ALA A 174 8.15 16.34 -2.38
CA ALA A 174 7.29 17.19 -3.20
C ALA A 174 8.08 18.16 -4.08
N ARG A 175 9.15 18.78 -3.55
CA ARG A 175 10.03 19.69 -4.29
C ARG A 175 10.77 19.03 -5.45
N THR A 176 11.04 17.72 -5.37
CA THR A 176 11.64 17.01 -6.52
C THR A 176 10.70 16.97 -7.73
N GLU A 177 9.39 17.15 -7.54
CA GLU A 177 8.31 16.96 -8.54
C GLU A 177 8.23 15.55 -9.17
N LEU A 178 9.17 14.65 -8.83
CA LEU A 178 9.27 13.31 -9.38
C LEU A 178 8.46 12.33 -8.54
N VAL A 179 8.67 12.32 -7.22
CA VAL A 179 7.99 11.41 -6.29
C VAL A 179 6.50 11.72 -6.26
N SER A 180 5.66 10.73 -6.56
CA SER A 180 4.20 10.87 -6.48
C SER A 180 3.64 10.39 -5.16
N GLU A 181 4.33 9.47 -4.49
CA GLU A 181 3.86 8.84 -3.26
C GLU A 181 5.04 8.36 -2.41
N VAL A 182 4.90 8.50 -1.08
CA VAL A 182 5.81 7.93 -0.08
C VAL A 182 4.98 7.05 0.82
N GLN A 183 5.34 5.76 0.91
CA GLN A 183 4.63 4.76 1.70
C GLN A 183 5.50 4.31 2.87
N PHE A 184 4.93 4.35 4.07
CA PHE A 184 5.54 3.76 5.26
C PHE A 184 4.79 2.48 5.62
N LEU A 185 5.49 1.34 5.57
CA LEU A 185 4.96 0.05 5.97
C LEU A 185 5.62 -0.38 7.26
N ILE A 186 4.82 -0.47 8.33
CA ILE A 186 5.25 -1.02 9.61
C ILE A 186 4.52 -2.34 9.81
N ARG A 187 5.28 -3.43 9.97
CA ARG A 187 4.72 -4.76 10.19
C ARG A 187 5.33 -5.39 11.43
N SER A 188 4.49 -6.15 12.15
CA SER A 188 4.92 -7.00 13.24
C SER A 188 5.06 -8.42 12.72
N VAL A 189 6.27 -8.96 12.76
CA VAL A 189 6.61 -10.31 12.32
C VAL A 189 6.97 -11.14 13.56
N PRO A 190 6.57 -12.42 13.64
CA PRO A 190 7.08 -13.31 14.67
C PRO A 190 8.61 -13.32 14.64
N ASP A 191 9.24 -13.16 15.80
CA ASP A 191 10.69 -13.28 15.90
C ASP A 191 11.08 -14.76 15.92
N ASP A 192 12.03 -15.15 15.07
CA ASP A 192 12.54 -16.52 15.03
C ASP A 192 13.62 -16.78 16.09
N GLY A 193 14.09 -15.71 16.77
CA GLY A 193 15.09 -15.78 17.83
C GLY A 193 16.51 -16.07 17.36
N ALA A 194 16.74 -16.22 16.04
CA ALA A 194 18.04 -16.60 15.50
C ALA A 194 19.12 -15.54 15.78
N GLU A 195 18.76 -14.25 15.66
CA GLU A 195 19.66 -13.13 15.98
C GLU A 195 20.07 -13.15 17.46
N ARG A 196 19.12 -13.45 18.35
CA ARG A 196 19.38 -13.55 19.79
C ARG A 196 20.25 -14.75 20.12
N GLU A 197 20.02 -15.89 19.49
CA GLU A 197 20.86 -17.09 19.64
C GLU A 197 22.30 -16.81 19.22
N GLN A 198 22.49 -16.20 18.04
CA GLN A 198 23.81 -15.79 17.56
C GLN A 198 24.49 -14.79 18.51
N TRP A 199 23.75 -13.80 18.99
CA TRP A 199 24.28 -12.82 19.93
C TRP A 199 24.71 -13.47 21.24
N LEU A 200 23.89 -14.37 21.80
CA LEU A 200 24.23 -15.12 23.01
C LEU A 200 25.46 -16.00 22.81
N ALA A 201 25.54 -16.73 21.69
CA ALA A 201 26.70 -17.55 21.36
C ALA A 201 28.00 -16.73 21.27
N ALA A 202 27.92 -15.50 20.74
CA ALA A 202 29.06 -14.60 20.61
C ALA A 202 29.47 -13.90 21.92
N HIS A 203 28.52 -13.65 22.83
CA HIS A 203 28.73 -12.83 24.04
C HIS A 203 28.69 -13.62 25.36
N GLN A 204 28.57 -14.95 25.31
CA GLN A 204 28.61 -15.78 26.50
C GLN A 204 30.05 -15.96 26.99
N SER A 205 30.35 -15.47 28.20
CA SER A 205 31.66 -15.68 28.81
C SER A 205 31.90 -17.16 29.11
N PRO A 206 33.08 -17.72 28.75
CA PRO A 206 33.47 -19.08 29.13
C PRO A 206 33.53 -19.29 30.65
N THR A 207 33.74 -18.22 31.43
CA THR A 207 33.85 -18.25 32.89
C THR A 207 32.51 -17.97 33.60
N ALA A 208 31.41 -17.80 32.86
CA ALA A 208 30.11 -17.52 33.45
C ALA A 208 29.62 -18.67 34.34
N PRO A 209 29.06 -18.41 35.54
CA PRO A 209 28.48 -19.44 36.40
C PRO A 209 27.43 -20.29 35.69
N GLU A 210 27.41 -21.59 35.97
CA GLU A 210 26.53 -22.55 35.30
C GLU A 210 25.04 -22.21 35.43
N LEU A 211 24.61 -21.82 36.63
CA LEU A 211 23.22 -21.41 36.89
C LEU A 211 22.82 -20.20 36.02
N ALA A 212 23.71 -19.22 35.87
CA ALA A 212 23.44 -18.04 35.06
C ALA A 212 23.31 -18.38 33.57
N ARG A 213 24.12 -19.33 33.07
CA ARG A 213 23.99 -19.85 31.70
C ARG A 213 22.67 -20.57 31.49
N LEU A 214 22.30 -21.44 32.44
CA LEU A 214 21.04 -22.18 32.38
C LEU A 214 19.84 -21.23 32.35
N VAL A 215 19.79 -20.26 33.26
CA VAL A 215 18.72 -19.26 33.32
C VAL A 215 18.64 -18.46 32.04
N ASN A 216 19.76 -17.94 31.51
CA ASN A 216 19.76 -17.17 30.26
C ASN A 216 19.28 -18.00 29.07
N THR A 217 19.65 -19.28 29.00
CA THR A 217 19.22 -20.20 27.93
C THR A 217 17.72 -20.48 28.02
N GLN A 218 17.21 -20.77 29.22
CA GLN A 218 15.78 -21.01 29.45
C GLN A 218 14.94 -19.76 29.20
N MET A 219 15.40 -18.60 29.65
CA MET A 219 14.76 -17.32 29.37
C MET A 219 14.74 -17.00 27.88
N ALA A 220 15.85 -17.22 27.17
CA ALA A 220 15.90 -17.02 25.71
C ALA A 220 14.87 -17.91 24.99
N ALA A 221 14.83 -19.21 25.30
CA ALA A 221 13.86 -20.13 24.71
C ALA A 221 12.40 -19.72 24.98
N THR A 222 12.12 -19.22 26.18
CA THR A 222 10.75 -18.80 26.57
C THR A 222 10.35 -17.48 25.91
N LEU A 223 11.27 -16.51 25.86
CA LEU A 223 11.02 -15.18 25.30
C LEU A 223 10.84 -15.22 23.77
N THR A 224 11.54 -16.12 23.07
CA THR A 224 11.41 -16.28 21.61
C THR A 224 10.00 -16.74 21.21
N LEU A 225 9.32 -17.57 22.01
CA LEU A 225 7.97 -18.06 21.71
C LEU A 225 6.91 -16.96 21.61
N ALA A 226 7.13 -15.83 22.29
CA ALA A 226 6.25 -14.66 22.28
C ALA A 226 6.93 -13.42 21.66
N GLY A 227 8.12 -13.60 21.07
CA GLY A 227 8.91 -12.54 20.48
C GLY A 227 8.22 -11.98 19.23
N VAL A 228 8.10 -10.66 19.18
CA VAL A 228 7.61 -9.95 17.99
C VAL A 228 8.67 -8.95 17.58
N ARG A 229 9.09 -9.03 16.33
CA ARG A 229 9.96 -8.04 15.71
C ARG A 229 9.11 -7.07 14.91
N THR A 230 9.32 -5.77 15.13
CA THR A 230 8.72 -4.73 14.30
C THR A 230 9.70 -4.37 13.19
N GLU A 231 9.27 -4.55 11.95
CA GLU A 231 10.03 -4.15 10.77
C GLU A 231 9.34 -2.95 10.13
N ALA A 232 10.12 -1.93 9.79
CA ALA A 232 9.64 -0.71 9.15
C ALA A 232 10.33 -0.50 7.81
N PHE A 233 9.55 -0.09 6.81
CA PHE A 233 10.01 0.15 5.45
C PHE A 233 9.48 1.49 4.95
N CYS A 234 10.34 2.23 4.23
CA CYS A 234 9.97 3.41 3.46
C CYS A 234 10.05 3.07 1.98
N THR A 235 8.97 3.33 1.24
CA THR A 235 8.92 3.13 -0.22
C THR A 235 8.59 4.43 -0.91
N ILE A 236 9.41 4.83 -1.86
CA ILE A 236 9.14 5.97 -2.74
C ILE A 236 8.62 5.47 -4.08
N VAL A 237 7.58 6.11 -4.61
CA VAL A 237 6.95 5.75 -5.89
C VAL A 237 7.04 6.92 -6.84
N VAL A 238 7.48 6.64 -8.06
CA VAL A 238 7.71 7.62 -9.13
C VAL A 238 7.01 7.17 -10.40
N PRO A 239 6.17 8.01 -11.05
CA PRO A 239 5.55 7.68 -12.32
C PRO A 239 6.58 7.53 -13.44
N GLU A 240 6.40 6.53 -14.31
CA GLU A 240 7.28 6.27 -15.46
C GLU A 240 7.39 7.48 -16.40
N THR A 241 6.35 8.30 -16.52
CA THR A 241 6.37 9.50 -17.36
C THR A 241 7.36 10.55 -16.85
N ARG A 242 7.49 10.70 -15.54
CA ARG A 242 8.40 11.65 -14.90
C ARG A 242 9.82 11.09 -14.83
N LEU A 243 9.95 9.86 -14.30
CA LEU A 243 11.24 9.19 -14.18
C LEU A 243 11.89 8.97 -15.55
N GLY A 244 11.11 8.61 -16.57
CA GLY A 244 11.60 8.39 -17.92
C GLY A 244 12.12 9.66 -18.61
N ARG A 245 11.71 10.86 -18.17
CA ARG A 245 12.25 12.14 -18.67
C ARG A 245 13.63 12.39 -18.08
N GLU A 246 13.76 12.28 -16.77
CA GLU A 246 15.05 12.43 -16.06
C GLU A 246 16.06 11.36 -16.46
N ALA A 247 15.60 10.12 -16.62
CA ALA A 247 16.45 9.01 -17.02
C ALA A 247 17.16 9.28 -18.37
N ARG A 248 16.61 10.13 -19.25
CA ARG A 248 17.26 10.47 -20.53
C ARG A 248 18.64 11.10 -20.36
N GLU A 249 18.86 11.82 -19.27
CA GLU A 249 20.16 12.43 -18.97
C GLU A 249 21.21 11.38 -18.59
N PHE A 250 20.77 10.27 -18.00
CA PHE A 250 21.60 9.13 -17.62
C PHE A 250 21.71 8.04 -18.71
N GLY A 251 21.08 8.25 -19.87
CA GLY A 251 21.01 7.30 -20.98
C GLY A 251 19.60 6.79 -21.25
N ARG A 252 19.46 5.55 -21.76
CA ARG A 252 18.17 4.89 -21.94
C ARG A 252 18.18 3.54 -21.24
N GLY A 253 16.99 2.97 -21.03
CA GLY A 253 16.85 1.64 -20.43
C GLY A 253 16.66 1.65 -18.91
N ILE A 254 16.86 0.48 -18.30
CA ILE A 254 16.59 0.23 -16.88
C ILE A 254 17.66 0.89 -16.01
N ASP A 255 18.94 0.77 -16.39
CA ASP A 255 20.06 1.36 -15.65
C ASP A 255 19.94 2.87 -15.48
N ALA A 256 19.47 3.56 -16.54
CA ALA A 256 19.26 5.00 -16.50
C ALA A 256 18.14 5.39 -15.50
N ARG A 257 17.06 4.60 -15.44
CA ARG A 257 15.98 4.78 -14.45
C ARG A 257 16.45 4.47 -13.04
N ALA A 258 17.30 3.45 -12.91
CA ALA A 258 17.88 3.08 -11.63
C ALA A 258 18.81 4.19 -11.10
N ARG A 259 19.64 4.80 -11.93
CA ARG A 259 20.46 5.97 -11.54
C ARG A 259 19.60 7.17 -11.10
N ALA A 260 18.57 7.50 -11.87
CA ALA A 260 17.63 8.56 -11.50
C ALA A 260 16.91 8.25 -10.17
N MET A 261 16.51 7.01 -9.94
CA MET A 261 15.92 6.57 -8.68
C MET A 261 16.94 6.64 -7.53
N ALA A 262 18.21 6.28 -7.75
CA ALA A 262 19.25 6.35 -6.72
C ALA A 262 19.48 7.79 -6.22
N MET A 263 19.40 8.78 -7.10
CA MET A 263 19.45 10.21 -6.71
C MET A 263 18.29 10.58 -5.77
N LEU A 264 17.08 10.13 -6.09
CA LEU A 264 15.91 10.35 -5.24
C LEU A 264 16.02 9.63 -3.90
N MET A 265 16.55 8.41 -3.90
CA MET A 265 16.80 7.65 -2.67
C MET A 265 17.80 8.37 -1.76
N ALA A 266 18.88 8.94 -2.33
CA ALA A 266 19.88 9.68 -1.55
C ALA A 266 19.30 10.96 -0.91
N GLU A 267 18.44 11.68 -1.62
CA GLU A 267 17.73 12.85 -1.09
C GLU A 267 16.81 12.47 0.08
N VAL A 268 16.07 11.37 -0.09
CA VAL A 268 15.16 10.81 0.93
C VAL A 268 15.94 10.31 2.13
N GLU A 269 17.05 9.61 1.91
CA GLU A 269 17.93 9.13 2.98
C GLU A 269 18.49 10.28 3.82
N THR A 270 18.89 11.39 3.19
CA THR A 270 19.41 12.57 3.88
C THR A 270 18.37 13.13 4.86
N HIS A 271 17.09 13.16 4.45
CA HIS A 271 16.00 13.63 5.30
C HIS A 271 15.52 12.60 6.33
N LEU A 272 15.77 11.30 6.10
CA LEU A 272 15.48 10.25 7.09
C LEU A 272 16.51 10.20 8.23
N ARG A 273 17.73 10.68 7.98
CA ARG A 273 18.81 10.75 8.99
C ARG A 273 18.80 12.04 9.82
N ALA A 274 18.11 13.07 9.34
CA ALA A 274 17.99 14.39 9.98
C ALA A 274 16.91 14.42 11.06
#